data_AF-A0AAU9U3T3-F1
#
_entry.id   AF-A0AAU9U3T3-F1
#
_cell.length_a   1.000
_cell.length_b   1.000
_cell.length_c   1.000
_cell.angle_alpha   90.00
_cell.angle_beta   90.00
_cell.angle_gamma   90.00
#
_symmetry.space_group_name_H-M   'P 1'
#
loop_
_entity.id
_entity.type
_entity.pdbx_description
1 polymer ?
#
loop_
_entity_poly.entity_id
_entity_poly.type
_entity_poly.pdbx_seq_one_letter_code
_entity_poly.pdbx_strand_id
1 'polypeptide(L)'
;MTVIEKVSTGGCFGFTQKRTIVGGYAWAWWLVTDVQRISLEVMTLNPMCEYVETAQGVPLTVTGVAQCKIMNEDELLTTACEQFLGKTVKEIKMTVLQTLEGHLRAILGE
;
A
#
# COMPACT_ATOMS: atom_id res chain seq x y z
N MET A 1 0.59 6.84 13.84
CA MET A 1 -0.01 5.60 14.37
C MET A 1 0.43 4.48 13.43
N THR A 2 1.26 3.57 13.90
CA THR A 2 1.85 2.49 13.08
C THR A 2 1.00 1.23 13.28
N VAL A 3 0.58 0.58 12.19
CA VAL A 3 -0.08 -0.73 12.30
C VAL A 3 1.00 -1.77 12.44
N ILE A 4 0.86 -2.63 13.44
CA ILE A 4 1.75 -3.78 13.65
C ILE A 4 0.96 -5.01 13.24
N GLU A 5 1.36 -5.67 12.16
CA GLU A 5 0.87 -7.02 11.88
C GLU A 5 1.79 -8.01 12.59
N LYS A 6 1.18 -8.82 13.45
CA LYS A 6 1.82 -9.98 14.08
C LYS A 6 1.54 -11.19 13.20
N VAL A 7 2.54 -11.66 12.47
CA VAL A 7 2.46 -12.92 11.74
C VAL A 7 2.94 -14.04 12.67
N SER A 8 2.00 -14.91 13.03
CA SER A 8 2.24 -16.13 13.80
C SER A 8 2.81 -17.21 12.88
N THR A 9 3.99 -17.75 13.19
CA THR A 9 4.52 -18.96 12.56
C THR A 9 4.50 -20.12 13.56
N GLY A 10 4.07 -21.28 13.08
CA GLY A 10 3.59 -22.39 13.90
C GLY A 10 4.64 -23.19 14.65
N GLY A 11 4.27 -23.63 15.86
CA GLY A 11 4.75 -24.89 16.43
C GLY A 11 3.69 -25.97 16.19
N CYS A 12 4.10 -27.12 15.65
CA CYS A 12 3.43 -28.43 15.43
C CYS A 12 1.91 -28.58 15.13
N PHE A 13 1.07 -27.56 15.27
CA PHE A 13 -0.35 -27.55 14.92
C PHE A 13 -0.62 -26.28 14.11
N GLY A 14 -0.79 -26.46 12.80
CA GLY A 14 -0.76 -25.39 11.80
C GLY A 14 -1.98 -24.46 11.80
N PHE A 15 -1.93 -23.41 12.62
CA PHE A 15 -2.79 -22.24 12.46
C PHE A 15 -1.94 -20.98 12.26
N THR A 16 -1.82 -20.52 11.01
CA THR A 16 -1.27 -19.19 10.68
C THR A 16 -2.34 -18.16 10.98
N GLN A 17 -2.34 -17.62 12.20
CA GLN A 17 -3.26 -16.54 12.58
C GLN A 17 -2.61 -15.19 12.28
N LYS A 18 -3.17 -14.44 11.32
CA LYS A 18 -2.82 -13.04 11.06
C LYS A 18 -3.55 -12.18 12.09
N ARG A 19 -2.80 -11.41 12.90
CA ARG A 19 -3.40 -10.47 13.87
C ARG A 19 -2.90 -9.07 13.59
N THR A 20 -3.82 -8.22 13.14
CA THR A 20 -3.59 -6.79 12.94
C THR A 20 -3.85 -6.07 14.26
N ILE A 21 -2.88 -5.28 14.74
CA ILE A 21 -3.02 -4.50 15.97
C ILE A 21 -2.76 -3.03 15.63
N VAL A 22 -3.74 -2.18 15.90
CA VAL A 22 -3.71 -0.76 15.59
C VAL A 22 -3.66 0.03 16.89
N GLY A 23 -2.45 0.41 17.30
CA GLY A 23 -2.23 0.99 18.63
C GLY A 23 -2.29 -0.05 19.76
N GLY A 24 -1.63 0.24 20.89
CA GLY A 24 -1.52 -0.66 22.03
C GLY A 24 -0.16 -1.38 22.12
N TYR A 25 -0.11 -2.44 22.92
CA TYR A 25 1.10 -3.23 23.19
C TYR A 25 0.92 -4.66 22.69
N ALA A 26 1.91 -5.16 21.95
CA ALA A 26 1.93 -6.53 21.44
C ALA A 26 3.23 -7.21 21.87
N TRP A 27 3.11 -8.37 22.52
CA TRP A 27 4.25 -9.18 22.90
C TRP A 27 4.60 -10.16 21.77
N ALA A 28 5.84 -10.12 21.29
CA ALA A 28 6.35 -10.97 20.21
C ALA A 28 7.52 -11.80 20.73
N TRP A 29 7.51 -13.09 20.41
CA TRP A 29 8.58 -14.00 20.83
C TRP A 29 9.61 -14.11 19.70
N TRP A 30 10.89 -13.86 20.01
CA TRP A 30 11.97 -13.67 19.04
C TRP A 30 12.22 -14.83 18.07
N LEU A 31 11.74 -16.06 18.35
CA LEU A 31 11.96 -17.25 17.52
C LEU A 31 10.73 -17.68 16.69
N VAL A 32 9.56 -17.09 16.93
CA VAL A 32 8.27 -17.66 16.45
C VAL A 32 7.37 -16.59 15.79
N THR A 33 7.70 -15.31 15.95
CA THR A 33 6.83 -14.21 15.52
C THR A 33 7.56 -13.29 14.56
N ASP A 34 7.00 -13.11 13.36
CA ASP A 34 7.40 -12.04 12.45
C ASP A 34 6.51 -10.81 12.70
N VAL A 35 7.14 -9.66 12.89
CA VAL A 35 6.45 -8.41 13.21
C VAL A 35 6.75 -7.41 12.13
N GLN A 36 5.71 -7.02 11.40
CA GLN A 36 5.84 -6.06 10.33
C GLN A 36 5.01 -4.83 10.61
N ARG A 37 5.51 -3.70 10.10
CA ARG A 37 4.95 -2.38 10.39
C ARG A 37 4.63 -1.66 9.11
N ILE A 38 3.41 -1.17 9.01
CA ILE A 38 2.96 -0.33 7.89
C ILE A 38 2.68 1.08 8.42
N SER A 39 3.14 2.09 7.69
CA SER A 39 2.88 3.49 8.02
C SER A 39 1.49 3.89 7.50
N LEU A 40 0.64 4.41 8.39
CA LEU A 40 -0.66 5.02 8.07
C LEU A 40 -0.55 6.52 7.77
N GLU A 41 0.67 7.01 7.60
CA GLU A 41 0.91 8.43 7.33
C GLU A 41 0.49 8.80 5.90
N VAL A 42 0.14 10.07 5.71
CA VAL A 42 -0.17 10.59 4.37
C VAL A 42 1.10 10.52 3.52
N MET A 43 0.97 9.87 2.37
CA MET A 43 2.03 9.78 1.38
C MET A 43 1.71 10.73 0.23
N THR A 44 2.66 11.58 -0.12
CA THR A 44 2.56 12.41 -1.34
C THR A 44 3.13 11.61 -2.52
N LEU A 45 2.34 11.54 -3.58
CA LEU A 45 2.66 10.87 -4.84
C LEU A 45 2.56 11.89 -5.97
N ASN A 46 3.48 11.81 -6.92
CA ASN A 46 3.56 12.71 -8.05
C ASN A 46 3.37 11.88 -9.33
N PRO A 47 2.13 11.55 -9.71
CA PRO A 47 1.89 10.83 -10.96
C PRO A 47 2.27 11.72 -12.15
N MET A 48 3.00 11.14 -13.09
CA MET A 48 3.38 11.81 -14.33
C MET A 48 3.04 10.92 -15.51
N CYS A 49 2.21 11.44 -16.42
CA CYS A 49 1.94 10.77 -17.68
C CYS A 49 2.52 11.63 -18.82
N GLU A 50 3.60 11.13 -19.40
CA GLU A 50 4.20 11.69 -20.62
C GLU A 50 3.68 10.93 -21.85
N TYR A 51 3.60 11.64 -22.98
CA TYR A 51 3.34 11.07 -24.30
C TYR A 51 2.02 10.28 -24.40
N VAL A 52 0.90 10.87 -23.94
CA VAL A 52 -0.42 10.30 -24.24
C VAL A 52 -0.94 10.99 -25.50
N GLU A 53 -1.08 10.22 -26.58
CA GLU A 53 -1.72 10.68 -27.80
C GLU A 53 -3.22 10.69 -27.54
N THR A 54 -3.82 11.89 -27.47
CA THR A 54 -5.27 12.02 -27.36
C THR A 54 -5.94 11.49 -28.63
N ALA A 55 -7.25 11.24 -28.58
CA ALA A 55 -8.04 10.87 -29.76
C ALA A 55 -7.88 11.87 -30.95
N GLN A 56 -7.46 13.12 -30.68
CA GLN A 56 -7.19 14.14 -31.69
C GLN A 56 -5.72 14.22 -32.14
N GLY A 57 -4.84 13.34 -31.66
CA GLY A 57 -3.42 13.27 -32.07
C GLY A 57 -2.53 14.38 -31.50
N VAL A 58 -2.94 15.01 -30.39
CA VAL A 58 -2.15 16.06 -29.73
C VAL A 58 -1.37 15.45 -28.56
N PRO A 59 -0.04 15.63 -28.48
CA PRO A 59 0.73 15.14 -27.35
C PRO A 59 0.40 15.96 -26.10
N LEU A 60 -0.16 15.31 -25.07
CA LEU A 60 -0.38 15.92 -23.77
C LEU A 60 0.59 15.35 -22.73
N THR A 61 1.08 16.23 -21.86
CA THR A 61 1.83 15.87 -20.65
C THR A 61 1.00 16.28 -19.45
N VAL A 62 0.66 15.31 -18.60
CA VAL A 62 -0.14 15.55 -17.40
C VAL A 62 0.71 15.28 -16.18
N THR A 63 0.90 16.33 -15.38
CA THR A 63 1.56 16.27 -14.06
C THR A 63 0.53 16.54 -12.98
N GLY A 64 0.50 15.69 -11.96
CA GLY A 64 -0.39 15.85 -10.81
C GLY A 64 0.35 15.72 -9.48
N VAL A 65 -0.31 16.16 -8.41
CA VAL A 65 0.08 15.84 -7.04
C VAL A 65 -1.11 15.15 -6.39
N ALA A 66 -0.91 13.93 -5.93
CA ALA A 66 -1.91 13.14 -5.23
C ALA A 66 -1.43 12.89 -3.79
N GLN A 67 -2.34 13.03 -2.84
CA GLN A 67 -2.09 12.62 -1.46
C GLN A 67 -2.92 11.38 -1.17
N CYS A 68 -2.24 10.28 -0.84
CA CYS A 68 -2.87 9.02 -0.52
C CYS A 68 -2.65 8.69 0.95
N LYS A 69 -3.70 8.19 1.60
CA LYS A 69 -3.69 7.78 3.00
C LYS A 69 -4.46 6.48 3.16
N ILE A 70 -3.92 5.58 3.96
CA ILE A 70 -4.62 4.36 4.37
C ILE A 70 -5.60 4.74 5.49
N MET A 71 -6.87 4.40 5.29
CA MET A 71 -7.92 4.63 6.27
C MET A 71 -7.78 3.66 7.45
N ASN A 72 -8.10 4.15 8.65
CA ASN A 72 -7.95 3.40 9.90
C ASN A 72 -9.22 2.58 10.22
N GLU A 73 -9.62 1.71 9.30
CA GLU A 73 -10.79 0.85 9.42
C GLU A 73 -10.34 -0.62 9.33
N ASP A 74 -10.82 -1.48 10.23
CA ASP A 74 -10.27 -2.83 10.41
C ASP A 74 -10.28 -3.68 9.12
N GLU A 75 -11.33 -3.54 8.30
CA GLU A 75 -11.43 -4.22 7.00
C GLU A 75 -10.36 -3.71 6.02
N LEU A 76 -10.24 -2.39 5.87
CA LEU A 76 -9.28 -1.74 4.97
C LEU A 76 -7.83 -1.99 5.41
N LEU A 77 -7.60 -2.04 6.72
CA LEU A 77 -6.30 -2.35 7.28
C LEU A 77 -5.90 -3.79 7.03
N THR A 78 -6.84 -4.73 7.09
CA THR A 78 -6.58 -6.13 6.77
C THR A 78 -6.17 -6.27 5.30
N THR A 79 -6.89 -5.63 4.38
CA THR A 79 -6.53 -5.63 2.96
C THR A 79 -5.19 -4.94 2.68
N ALA A 80 -4.95 -3.78 3.31
CA ALA A 80 -3.69 -3.05 3.16
C ALA A 80 -2.50 -3.85 3.70
N CYS A 81 -2.70 -4.54 4.83
CA CYS A 81 -1.76 -5.50 5.36
C CYS A 81 -1.46 -6.58 4.31
N GLU A 82 -2.46 -7.30 3.79
CA GLU A 82 -2.22 -8.35 2.79
C GLU A 82 -1.49 -7.88 1.52
N GLN A 83 -1.73 -6.65 1.06
CA GLN A 83 -1.12 -6.11 -0.16
C GLN A 83 0.27 -5.49 0.04
N PHE A 84 0.53 -4.94 1.22
CA PHE A 84 1.72 -4.14 1.52
C PHE A 84 2.64 -4.76 2.58
N LEU A 85 2.23 -5.86 3.22
CA LEU A 85 3.09 -6.64 4.09
C LEU A 85 4.32 -7.12 3.32
N GLY A 86 5.50 -6.89 3.90
CA GLY A 86 6.80 -7.27 3.34
C GLY A 86 7.37 -6.27 2.34
N LYS A 87 6.59 -5.29 1.90
CA LYS A 87 7.04 -4.27 0.95
C LYS A 87 7.61 -3.06 1.67
N THR A 88 8.65 -2.47 1.09
CA THR A 88 9.19 -1.20 1.55
C THR A 88 8.24 -0.05 1.21
N VAL A 89 8.30 1.05 1.97
CA VAL A 89 7.51 2.26 1.72
C VAL A 89 7.71 2.78 0.28
N LYS A 90 8.90 2.60 -0.30
CA LYS A 90 9.20 2.98 -1.68
C LYS A 90 8.43 2.12 -2.69
N GLU A 91 8.38 0.81 -2.50
CA GLU A 91 7.64 -0.12 -3.37
C GLU A 91 6.13 0.09 -3.29
N ILE A 92 5.62 0.39 -2.09
CA ILE A 92 4.20 0.77 -1.90
C ILE A 92 3.89 2.02 -2.72
N LYS A 93 4.69 3.09 -2.58
CA LYS A 93 4.52 4.33 -3.36
C LYS A 93 4.56 4.08 -4.86
N MET A 94 5.52 3.27 -5.34
CA MET A 94 5.66 2.93 -6.75
C MET A 94 4.45 2.17 -7.28
N THR A 95 3.93 1.21 -6.53
CA THR A 95 2.74 0.43 -6.90
C THR A 95 1.52 1.35 -7.07
N VAL A 96 1.28 2.23 -6.08
CA VAL A 96 0.16 3.17 -6.11
C VAL A 96 0.31 4.19 -7.25
N LEU A 97 1.52 4.72 -7.45
CA LEU A 97 1.83 5.66 -8.52
C LEU A 97 1.56 5.04 -9.90
N GLN A 98 1.99 3.80 -10.13
CA GLN A 98 1.74 3.07 -11.38
C GLN A 98 0.24 2.86 -11.62
N THR A 99 -0.54 2.55 -10.57
CA THR A 99 -2.00 2.42 -10.69
C THR A 99 -2.67 3.75 -11.03
N LEU A 100 -2.24 4.86 -10.41
CA LEU A 100 -2.75 6.20 -10.70
C LEU A 100 -2.41 6.63 -12.13
N GLU A 101 -1.18 6.41 -12.58
CA GLU A 101 -0.76 6.69 -13.96
C GLU A 101 -1.54 5.84 -14.97
N GLY A 102 -1.81 4.57 -14.64
CA GLY A 102 -2.68 3.72 -15.45
C GLY A 102 -4.09 4.27 -15.61
N HIS A 103 -4.71 4.75 -14.53
CA HIS A 103 -6.04 5.37 -14.57
C HIS A 103 -6.02 6.67 -15.39
N LEU A 104 -5.02 7.52 -15.20
CA LEU A 104 -4.87 8.76 -15.97
C LEU A 104 -4.69 8.48 -17.47
N ARG A 105 -3.85 7.50 -17.82
CA ARG A 105 -3.65 7.08 -19.20
C ARG A 105 -4.95 6.56 -19.83
N ALA A 106 -5.75 5.78 -19.10
CA ALA A 106 -7.03 5.28 -19.60
C ALA A 106 -7.99 6.42 -19.92
N ILE A 107 -8.10 7.43 -19.04
CA ILE A 107 -8.98 8.59 -19.25
C ILE A 107 -8.51 9.47 -20.42
N LEU A 108 -7.19 9.58 -20.62
CA LEU A 108 -6.61 10.42 -21.70
C LEU A 108 -6.63 9.75 -23.08
N GLY A 109 -6.76 8.43 -23.12
CA GLY A 109 -6.86 7.65 -24.36
C GLY A 109 -8.28 7.44 -24.87
N GLU A 110 -9.31 7.80 -24.06
CA GLU A 110 -10.71 7.88 -24.50
C GLU A 110 -11.02 9.16 -25.27
#